data_AF-A0A5D3BFF7-F1
#
_entry.id   AF-A0A5D3BFF7-F1
#
_cell.length_a   1.000
_cell.length_b   1.000
_cell.length_c   1.000
_cell.angle_alpha   90.00
_cell.angle_beta   90.00
_cell.angle_gamma   90.00
#
_symmetry.space_group_name_H-M   'P 1'
#
loop_
_entity.id
_entity.type
_entity.pdbx_description
1 polymer ?
#
loop_
_entity_poly.entity_id
_entity_poly.type
_entity_poly.pdbx_seq_one_letter_code
_entity_poly.pdbx_strand_id
1 'polypeptide(L)'
;MINCKLATTPMNLNEKLQQNDGAEMVDKHRFKSFVGGLIYLTHTRHDISYSIGVISRFMQCPSRDHFDAAKQVMRYIAETIEYGIWYSKVSDFKLCGFTDSDWASSLDDRRSVSANVFTLGSGVIT
;
A
#
# COMPACT_ATOMS: atom_id res chain seq x y z
N MET A 1 -8.40 -12.64 11.03
CA MET A 1 -8.62 -13.16 9.66
C MET A 1 -8.25 -14.62 9.67
N ILE A 2 -9.17 -15.48 10.09
CA ILE A 2 -9.07 -16.92 9.91
C ILE A 2 -10.27 -17.21 9.00
N ASN A 3 -10.04 -17.77 7.80
CA ASN A 3 -11.04 -17.96 6.74
C ASN A 3 -11.47 -16.71 5.94
N CYS A 4 -10.53 -15.82 5.60
CA CYS A 4 -10.79 -14.83 4.55
C CYS A 4 -10.52 -15.42 3.16
N LYS A 5 -11.25 -14.95 2.14
CA LYS A 5 -10.86 -15.19 0.74
C LYS A 5 -9.48 -14.54 0.54
N LEU A 6 -8.51 -15.31 0.07
CA LEU A 6 -7.16 -14.82 -0.18
C LEU A 6 -7.12 -13.97 -1.45
N ALA A 7 -6.09 -13.13 -1.57
CA ALA A 7 -5.92 -12.18 -2.65
C ALA A 7 -4.46 -12.16 -3.11
N THR A 8 -4.22 -12.44 -4.39
CA THR A 8 -2.88 -12.52 -4.96
C THR A 8 -2.24 -11.16 -5.23
N THR A 9 -3.03 -10.08 -5.21
CA THR A 9 -2.56 -8.70 -5.41
C THR A 9 -3.08 -7.78 -4.29
N PRO A 10 -2.27 -6.80 -3.85
CA PRO A 10 -2.67 -5.88 -2.78
C PRO A 10 -3.79 -4.91 -3.20
N MET A 11 -3.90 -4.63 -4.50
CA MET A 11 -4.93 -3.77 -5.10
C MET A 11 -5.32 -4.34 -6.48
N ASN A 12 -6.54 -4.09 -6.95
CA ASN A 12 -6.94 -4.58 -8.26
C ASN A 12 -6.27 -3.75 -9.37
N LEU A 13 -5.93 -4.41 -10.48
CA LEU A 13 -5.41 -3.74 -11.66
C LEU A 13 -6.44 -2.74 -12.19
N ASN A 14 -6.00 -1.51 -12.47
CA ASN A 14 -6.84 -0.38 -12.93
C ASN A 14 -7.91 0.09 -11.93
N GLU A 15 -7.82 -0.30 -10.66
CA GLU A 15 -8.67 0.24 -9.61
C GLU A 15 -8.32 1.71 -9.37
N LYS A 16 -9.25 2.60 -9.68
CA LYS A 16 -9.09 4.04 -9.51
C LYS A 16 -10.06 4.52 -8.46
N LEU A 17 -9.55 4.65 -7.23
CA LEU A 17 -10.30 5.24 -6.12
C LEU A 17 -10.47 6.74 -6.35
N GLN A 18 -11.62 7.27 -5.95
CA GLN A 18 -12.00 8.68 -6.10
C GLN A 18 -12.67 9.17 -4.84
N GLN A 19 -12.50 10.44 -4.52
CA GLN A 19 -13.10 11.00 -3.32
C GLN A 19 -14.64 10.93 -3.33
N ASN A 20 -15.26 11.09 -4.50
CA ASN A 20 -16.71 11.09 -4.69
C ASN A 20 -17.13 9.90 -5.56
N ASP A 21 -17.01 8.70 -5.00
CA ASP A 21 -17.40 7.44 -5.64
C ASP A 21 -18.91 7.13 -5.56
N GLY A 22 -19.66 7.89 -4.75
CA GLY A 22 -21.09 7.67 -4.51
C GLY A 22 -21.40 6.53 -3.54
N ALA A 23 -20.38 5.87 -2.98
CA ALA A 23 -20.53 4.82 -2.00
C ALA A 23 -20.82 5.38 -0.60
N GLU A 24 -21.38 4.55 0.27
CA GLU A 24 -21.70 4.92 1.64
C GLU A 24 -20.43 5.28 2.42
N MET A 25 -20.51 6.34 3.22
CA MET A 25 -19.42 6.74 4.12
C MET A 25 -19.22 5.70 5.23
N VAL A 26 -17.96 5.44 5.58
CA VAL A 26 -17.62 4.56 6.70
C VAL A 26 -17.15 5.34 7.92
N ASP A 27 -17.13 4.67 9.08
CA ASP A 27 -16.60 5.27 10.31
C ASP A 27 -15.13 5.67 10.15
N LYS A 28 -14.86 6.98 10.29
CA LYS A 28 -13.55 7.58 10.07
C LYS A 28 -12.52 7.04 11.07
N HIS A 29 -12.91 6.82 12.31
CA HIS A 29 -12.00 6.35 13.35
C HIS A 29 -11.53 4.91 13.05
N ARG A 30 -12.47 4.03 12.73
CA ARG A 30 -12.18 2.65 12.32
C ARG A 30 -11.31 2.59 11.08
N PHE A 31 -11.59 3.40 10.06
CA PHE A 31 -10.77 3.45 8.86
C PHE A 31 -9.34 3.92 9.16
N LYS A 32 -9.18 5.02 9.91
CA LYS A 32 -7.86 5.56 10.29
C LYS A 32 -7.04 4.57 11.12
N SER A 33 -7.66 3.92 12.10
CA SER A 33 -7.00 2.90 12.92
C SER A 33 -6.53 1.72 12.06
N PHE A 34 -7.38 1.26 11.14
CA PHE A 34 -7.08 0.14 10.25
C PHE A 34 -5.94 0.47 9.28
N VAL A 35 -6.03 1.59 8.56
CA VAL A 35 -5.01 2.01 7.60
C VAL A 35 -3.71 2.42 8.31
N GLY A 36 -3.78 2.97 9.52
CA GLY A 36 -2.60 3.28 10.35
C GLY A 36 -1.75 2.04 10.66
N GLY A 37 -2.39 0.90 10.98
CA GLY A 37 -1.68 -0.37 11.14
C GLY A 37 -1.02 -0.86 9.85
N LEU A 38 -1.65 -0.63 8.70
CA LEU A 38 -1.09 -0.98 7.40
C LEU A 38 0.09 -0.09 7.00
N ILE A 39 0.05 1.21 7.34
CA ILE A 39 1.20 2.13 7.16
C ILE A 39 2.40 1.66 7.98
N TYR A 40 2.19 1.12 9.18
CA TYR A 40 3.30 0.54 9.93
C TYR A 40 3.93 -0.65 9.19
N LEU A 41 3.09 -1.54 8.65
CA LEU A 41 3.53 -2.72 7.91
C LEU A 41 4.38 -2.40 6.66
N THR A 42 4.21 -1.24 6.01
CA THR A 42 4.99 -0.88 4.81
C THR A 42 6.51 -0.85 5.05
N HIS A 43 6.95 -0.63 6.29
CA HIS A 43 8.37 -0.64 6.68
C HIS A 43 9.01 -2.02 6.56
N THR A 44 8.22 -3.09 6.67
CA THR A 44 8.70 -4.47 6.56
C THR A 44 8.21 -5.14 5.28
N ARG A 45 7.16 -4.59 4.66
CA ARG A 45 6.51 -5.10 3.46
C ARG A 45 6.34 -3.98 2.44
N HIS A 46 7.40 -3.73 1.67
CA HIS A 46 7.43 -2.65 0.68
C HIS A 46 6.46 -2.86 -0.49
N ASP A 47 6.08 -4.10 -0.76
CA ASP A 47 5.17 -4.52 -1.82
C ASP A 47 3.74 -3.97 -1.67
N ILE A 48 3.34 -3.57 -0.46
CA ILE A 48 2.02 -2.94 -0.21
C ILE A 48 2.05 -1.41 -0.19
N SER A 49 3.23 -0.78 -0.24
CA SER A 49 3.40 0.67 -0.04
C SER A 49 2.58 1.52 -1.00
N TYR A 50 2.52 1.13 -2.27
CA TYR A 50 1.72 1.84 -3.28
C TYR A 50 0.23 1.83 -2.92
N SER A 51 -0.33 0.64 -2.67
CA SER A 51 -1.75 0.47 -2.36
C SER A 51 -2.14 1.26 -1.11
N ILE A 52 -1.31 1.22 -0.07
CA ILE A 52 -1.54 1.98 1.17
C ILE A 52 -1.42 3.49 0.93
N GLY A 53 -0.46 3.93 0.12
CA GLY A 53 -0.30 5.35 -0.23
C GLY A 53 -1.49 5.92 -1.01
N VAL A 54 -2.15 5.10 -1.84
CA VAL A 54 -3.41 5.50 -2.51
C VAL A 54 -4.55 5.56 -1.49
N ILE A 55 -4.74 4.51 -0.70
CA ILE A 55 -5.84 4.41 0.30
C ILE A 55 -5.74 5.50 1.37
N SER A 56 -4.52 5.87 1.80
CA SER A 56 -4.31 6.87 2.84
C SER A 56 -4.79 8.28 2.47
N ARG A 57 -5.03 8.56 1.18
CA ARG A 57 -5.57 9.85 0.72
C ARG A 57 -6.99 10.09 1.23
N PHE A 58 -7.74 9.02 1.46
CA PHE A 58 -9.17 9.08 1.83
C PHE A 58 -9.40 9.07 3.34
N MET A 59 -8.36 9.25 4.16
CA MET A 59 -8.45 9.24 5.62
C MET A 59 -9.42 10.28 6.20
N GLN A 60 -9.67 11.39 5.50
CA GLN A 60 -10.60 12.42 5.97
C GLN A 60 -12.07 12.09 5.71
N CYS A 61 -12.35 11.48 4.55
CA CYS A 61 -13.68 11.14 4.08
C CYS A 61 -13.66 9.75 3.42
N PRO A 62 -13.56 8.67 4.22
CA PRO A 62 -13.51 7.32 3.70
C PRO A 62 -14.90 6.82 3.32
N SER A 63 -14.96 6.07 2.22
CA SER A 63 -16.17 5.43 1.71
C SER A 63 -16.07 3.92 1.91
N ARG A 64 -17.14 3.20 1.59
CA ARG A 64 -17.15 1.74 1.61
C ARG A 64 -16.14 1.15 0.64
N ASP A 65 -16.00 1.72 -0.56
CA ASP A 65 -15.06 1.27 -1.57
C ASP A 65 -13.61 1.48 -1.10
N HIS A 66 -13.30 2.62 -0.48
CA HIS A 66 -12.01 2.87 0.16
C HIS A 66 -11.69 1.81 1.22
N PHE A 67 -12.68 1.43 2.03
CA PHE A 67 -12.48 0.44 3.08
C PHE A 67 -12.36 -0.99 2.54
N ASP A 68 -13.07 -1.31 1.47
CA ASP A 68 -12.97 -2.62 0.82
C ASP A 68 -11.63 -2.80 0.08
N ALA A 69 -11.07 -1.73 -0.48
CA ALA A 69 -9.68 -1.70 -0.96
C ALA A 69 -8.68 -1.94 0.19
N ALA A 70 -8.88 -1.32 1.35
CA ALA A 70 -8.02 -1.59 2.52
C ALA A 70 -8.12 -3.06 2.99
N LYS A 71 -9.33 -3.65 2.96
CA LYS A 71 -9.52 -5.08 3.26
C LYS A 71 -8.86 -5.98 2.21
N GLN A 72 -8.80 -5.58 0.94
CA GLN A 72 -8.07 -6.31 -0.09
C GLN A 72 -6.59 -6.40 0.25
N VAL A 73 -5.96 -5.30 0.67
CA VAL A 73 -4.57 -5.33 1.13
C VAL A 73 -4.40 -6.34 2.27
N MET A 74 -5.29 -6.32 3.27
CA MET A 74 -5.25 -7.30 4.36
C MET A 74 -5.42 -8.76 3.90
N ARG A 75 -6.26 -9.02 2.89
CA ARG A 75 -6.39 -10.37 2.29
C ARG A 75 -5.09 -10.80 1.63
N TYR A 76 -4.41 -9.87 0.96
CA TYR A 76 -3.10 -10.12 0.37
C TYR A 76 -2.03 -10.38 1.44
N ILE A 77 -2.05 -9.63 2.55
CA ILE A 77 -1.14 -9.90 3.69
C ILE A 77 -1.36 -11.31 4.24
N ALA A 78 -2.62 -11.74 4.36
CA ALA A 78 -2.93 -13.07 4.85
C ALA A 78 -2.41 -14.19 3.94
N GLU A 79 -2.39 -13.96 2.62
CA GLU A 79 -1.83 -14.92 1.65
C GLU A 79 -0.29 -14.94 1.67
N THR A 80 0.33 -13.78 1.87
CA THR A 80 1.78 -13.57 1.81
C THR A 80 2.40 -13.43 3.20
N ILE A 81 1.84 -14.11 4.20
CA ILE A 81 2.29 -13.97 5.60
C ILE A 81 3.71 -14.50 5.81
N GLU A 82 4.13 -15.46 4.98
CA GLU A 82 5.47 -16.06 5.01
C GLU A 82 6.50 -15.25 4.21
N TYR A 83 6.08 -14.20 3.51
CA TYR A 83 6.99 -13.39 2.68
C TYR A 83 7.69 -12.34 3.54
N GLY A 84 8.98 -12.14 3.31
CA GLY A 84 9.79 -11.15 4.01
C GLY A 84 11.10 -10.87 3.31
N ILE A 85 11.76 -9.77 3.71
CA ILE A 85 13.06 -9.37 3.19
C ILE A 85 14.15 -10.04 4.01
N TRP A 86 15.05 -10.76 3.33
CA TRP A 86 16.20 -11.42 3.94
C TRP A 86 17.46 -10.60 3.74
N TYR A 87 18.07 -10.18 4.85
CA TYR A 87 19.36 -9.51 4.84
C TYR A 87 20.47 -10.51 5.07
N SER A 88 21.48 -10.46 4.20
CA SER A 88 22.71 -11.24 4.31
C SER A 88 23.93 -10.33 4.30
N LYS A 89 25.03 -10.83 4.85
CA LYS A 89 26.32 -10.13 4.79
C LYS A 89 26.81 -10.11 3.33
N VAL A 90 27.03 -8.91 2.81
CA VAL A 90 27.60 -8.69 1.48
C VAL A 90 28.95 -7.99 1.59
N SER A 91 29.86 -8.31 0.67
CA SER A 91 31.14 -7.62 0.55
C SER A 91 31.00 -6.21 -0.03
N ASP A 92 30.03 -6.00 -0.91
CA ASP A 92 29.75 -4.72 -1.57
C ASP A 92 28.58 -4.01 -0.87
N PHE A 93 28.89 -3.21 0.15
CA PHE A 93 27.89 -2.48 0.93
C PHE A 93 27.64 -1.10 0.31
N LYS A 94 26.84 -1.07 -0.76
CA LYS A 94 26.46 0.16 -1.47
C LYS A 94 25.00 0.52 -1.25
N LEU A 95 24.75 1.82 -1.23
CA LEU A 95 23.42 2.40 -1.30
C LEU A 95 23.08 2.62 -2.77
N CYS A 96 22.00 2.00 -3.25
CA CYS A 96 21.44 2.26 -4.58
C CYS A 96 20.02 2.79 -4.43
N GLY A 97 19.66 3.77 -5.26
CA GLY A 97 18.33 4.37 -5.27
C GLY A 97 17.70 4.23 -6.64
N PHE A 98 16.43 3.83 -6.65
CA PHE A 98 15.58 3.76 -7.82
C PHE A 98 14.43 4.73 -7.62
N THR A 99 14.06 5.46 -8.66
CA THR A 99 12.93 6.38 -8.64
C THR A 99 12.11 6.17 -9.90
N ASP A 100 10.80 6.26 -9.74
CA ASP A 100 9.83 6.23 -10.81
C ASP A 100 8.75 7.27 -10.52
N SER A 101 8.06 7.73 -11.55
CA SER A 101 6.93 8.64 -11.39
C SER A 101 5.94 8.43 -12.50
N ASP A 102 4.66 8.40 -12.16
CA ASP A 102 3.59 8.41 -13.15
C ASP A 102 3.21 9.84 -13.57
N TRP A 103 2.37 9.94 -14.60
CA TRP A 103 1.80 11.22 -15.05
C TRP A 103 0.31 11.30 -14.72
N ALA A 104 -0.05 12.23 -13.84
CA ALA A 104 -1.44 12.59 -13.56
C ALA A 104 -2.37 11.40 -13.26
N SER A 105 -1.88 10.39 -12.52
CA SER A 105 -2.64 9.17 -12.25
C SER A 105 -3.79 9.37 -11.27
N SER A 106 -3.70 10.37 -10.39
CA SER A 106 -4.78 10.74 -9.49
C SER A 106 -5.97 11.29 -10.28
N LEU A 107 -7.14 10.67 -10.12
CA LEU A 107 -8.35 11.13 -10.80
C LEU A 107 -8.90 12.44 -10.22
N ASP A 108 -8.66 12.71 -8.93
CA ASP A 108 -9.23 13.85 -8.22
C ASP A 108 -8.48 15.16 -8.53
N ASP A 109 -7.16 15.14 -8.46
CA ASP A 109 -6.31 16.34 -8.54
C ASP A 109 -5.27 16.32 -9.67
N ARG A 110 -5.24 15.24 -10.46
CA ARG A 110 -4.28 15.03 -11.56
C ARG A 110 -2.81 15.14 -11.13
N ARG A 111 -2.53 14.91 -9.85
CA ARG A 111 -1.16 14.85 -9.37
C ARG A 111 -0.51 13.53 -9.77
N SER A 112 0.76 13.64 -10.13
CA SER A 112 1.66 12.50 -10.29
C SER A 112 1.96 11.84 -8.95
N VAL A 113 2.17 10.54 -9.00
CA VAL A 113 2.65 9.72 -7.89
C VAL A 113 4.09 9.36 -8.19
N SER A 114 5.00 9.82 -7.35
CA SER A 114 6.40 9.41 -7.38
C SER A 114 6.60 8.25 -6.42
N ALA A 115 7.35 7.24 -6.86
CA ALA A 115 7.77 6.11 -6.06
C ALA A 115 9.30 6.09 -6.01
N ASN A 116 9.85 5.72 -4.86
CA ASN A 116 11.26 5.48 -4.69
C ASN A 116 11.50 4.19 -3.91
N VAL A 117 12.62 3.55 -4.20
CA VAL A 117 13.07 2.35 -3.49
C VAL A 117 14.58 2.47 -3.33
N PHE A 118 15.05 2.32 -2.09
CA PHE A 118 16.47 2.28 -1.78
C PHE A 118 16.88 0.87 -1.40
N THR A 119 18.04 0.43 -1.87
CA THR A 119 18.65 -0.85 -1.46
C THR A 119 19.98 -0.58 -0.79
N LEU A 120 20.23 -1.25 0.32
CA LEU A 120 21.49 -1.17 1.04
C LEU A 120 22.07 -2.57 1.22
N GLY A 121 23.19 -2.84 0.55
CA GLY A 121 23.80 -4.14 0.55
C GLY A 121 22.91 -5.21 -0.11
N SER A 122 22.32 -6.11 0.68
CA SER A 122 21.56 -7.28 0.19
C SER A 122 20.05 -7.09 0.10
N GLY A 123 19.50 -5.97 0.59
CA GLY A 123 18.05 -5.82 0.68
C GLY A 123 17.56 -4.38 0.51
N VAL A 124 16.26 -4.24 0.31
CA VAL A 124 15.55 -2.96 0.27
C VAL A 124 15.47 -2.37 1.68
N ILE A 125 15.54 -1.05 1.78
CA ILE A 125 15.31 -0.27 3.00
C ILE A 125 14.29 0.84 2.71
N THR A 126 13.55 1.27 3.75
CA THR A 126 12.69 2.47 3.71
C THR A 126 13.46 3.67 4.23
#